data_AF-A0A7S2IXM2-F1
#
_entry.id   AF-A0A7S2IXM2-F1
#
_cell.length_a   1.000
_cell.length_b   1.000
_cell.length_c   1.000
_cell.angle_alpha   90.00
_cell.angle_beta   90.00
_cell.angle_gamma   90.00
#
_symmetry.space_group_name_H-M   'P 1'
#
loop_
_entity.id
_entity.type
_entity.pdbx_description
1 polymer ?
#
loop_
_entity_poly.entity_id
_entity_poly.type
_entity_poly.pdbx_seq_one_letter_code
_entity_poly.pdbx_strand_id
1 'polypeptide(L)'
;YIGFQPFLHLHAYCTRPTMMKPVLASVFVATAAGLRAQSAIKEQATGECACLQWKDAYASYGAECGDVHEFSVVGSAPKFLAKLAVGEEFCTKFFKRVQDNFCVSTHFNHAEDIEQQWCYVSSKCQDLGAGKAVNERVSWKTCSAGNDKMMNAVTPTELADMAVKLDLDLGLLAKMSWQVPNKWSHASTTEKEKARASGMPKLFDSDSGHPPFRAMYGDKLYKIDFLPAPDGVEAYKQGRMGKVNGLSCEFGC
;
A
#
# COMPACT_ATOMS: atom_id res chain seq x y z
N TYR A 1 -23.45 57.85 28.69
CA TYR A 1 -22.66 58.76 27.86
C TYR A 1 -22.56 58.18 26.46
N ILE A 2 -23.55 58.52 25.63
CA ILE A 2 -23.66 58.13 24.22
C ILE A 2 -23.89 59.46 23.49
N GLY A 3 -22.94 59.87 22.67
CA GLY A 3 -22.96 61.13 21.93
C GLY A 3 -23.45 60.92 20.50
N PHE A 4 -24.65 61.41 20.22
CA PHE A 4 -25.20 61.69 18.90
C PHE A 4 -24.76 63.09 18.46
N GLN A 5 -24.39 63.30 17.19
CA GLN A 5 -25.08 64.25 16.27
C GLN A 5 -24.41 64.36 14.87
N PRO A 6 -25.17 64.81 13.85
CA PRO A 6 -24.92 64.60 12.42
C PRO A 6 -24.47 65.89 11.70
N PHE A 7 -24.05 65.83 10.43
CA PHE A 7 -24.27 66.95 9.49
C PHE A 7 -24.26 66.48 8.01
N LEU A 8 -25.38 66.75 7.35
CA LEU A 8 -25.54 66.82 5.89
C LEU A 8 -24.93 68.14 5.39
N HIS A 9 -24.28 68.13 4.23
CA HIS A 9 -24.29 69.28 3.31
C HIS A 9 -24.12 68.83 1.85
N LEU A 10 -25.17 69.05 1.07
CA LEU A 10 -25.12 69.15 -0.39
C LEU A 10 -24.35 70.41 -0.79
N HIS A 11 -23.50 70.30 -1.80
CA HIS A 11 -23.27 71.37 -2.78
C HIS A 11 -23.10 70.73 -4.17
N ALA A 12 -24.04 71.02 -5.05
CA ALA A 12 -23.85 70.97 -6.49
C ALA A 12 -23.09 72.24 -6.92
N TYR A 13 -22.23 72.18 -7.94
CA TYR A 13 -22.13 73.17 -9.03
C TYR A 13 -21.10 72.76 -10.11
N CYS A 14 -21.63 72.67 -11.34
CA CYS A 14 -21.10 73.12 -12.64
C CYS A 14 -19.63 72.91 -13.08
N THR A 15 -19.52 72.07 -14.12
CA THR A 15 -18.93 72.32 -15.47
C THR A 15 -17.58 73.04 -15.62
N ARG A 16 -16.62 72.34 -16.24
CA ARG A 16 -16.05 72.70 -17.55
C ARG A 16 -15.25 71.53 -18.16
N PRO A 17 -15.24 71.35 -19.50
CA PRO A 17 -14.57 70.24 -20.18
C PRO A 17 -13.14 70.63 -20.56
N THR A 18 -12.18 69.70 -20.40
CA THR A 18 -10.85 69.89 -20.97
C THR A 18 -10.27 68.56 -21.47
N MET A 19 -10.14 68.51 -22.80
CA MET A 19 -9.22 67.73 -23.64
C MET A 19 -8.79 66.31 -23.20
N MET A 20 -9.31 65.33 -23.95
CA MET A 20 -8.71 64.01 -24.11
C MET A 20 -7.24 64.10 -24.54
N LYS A 21 -6.34 63.47 -23.78
CA LYS A 21 -5.06 62.95 -24.28
C LYS A 21 -5.16 61.42 -24.29
N PRO A 22 -4.85 60.73 -25.40
CA PRO A 22 -4.83 59.28 -25.40
C PRO A 22 -3.57 58.82 -24.66
N VAL A 23 -3.74 58.33 -23.43
CA VAL A 23 -2.72 57.52 -22.78
C VAL A 23 -2.98 56.08 -23.20
N LEU A 24 -2.10 55.56 -24.07
CA LEU A 24 -1.93 54.14 -24.33
C LEU A 24 -1.60 53.44 -23.01
N ALA A 25 -2.59 52.77 -22.43
CA ALA A 25 -2.41 51.88 -21.29
C ALA A 25 -2.78 50.45 -21.71
N SER A 26 -1.71 49.73 -22.04
CA SER A 26 -1.52 48.29 -22.05
C SER A 26 -2.71 47.42 -21.64
N VAL A 27 -3.21 46.64 -22.61
CA VAL A 27 -4.07 45.48 -22.39
C VAL A 27 -3.27 44.46 -21.56
N PHE A 28 -3.57 44.35 -20.27
CA PHE A 28 -3.21 43.16 -19.52
C PHE A 28 -4.11 42.03 -20.02
N VAL A 29 -3.55 41.18 -20.89
CA VAL A 29 -4.11 39.84 -21.12
C VAL A 29 -3.95 39.11 -19.79
N ALA A 30 -5.06 38.98 -19.05
CA ALA A 30 -5.14 38.03 -17.96
C ALA A 30 -5.00 36.64 -18.58
N THR A 31 -3.78 36.12 -18.61
CA THR A 31 -3.55 34.70 -18.85
C THR A 31 -4.22 33.98 -17.68
N ALA A 32 -5.39 33.42 -17.94
CA ALA A 32 -5.94 32.37 -17.10
C ALA A 32 -4.98 31.18 -17.20
N ALA A 33 -3.90 31.22 -16.42
CA ALA A 33 -3.18 30.04 -16.01
C ALA A 33 -4.12 29.26 -15.10
N GLY A 34 -5.08 28.58 -15.73
CA GLY A 34 -5.83 27.53 -15.08
C GLY A 34 -4.81 26.48 -14.68
N LEU A 35 -4.36 26.52 -13.42
CA LEU A 35 -3.78 25.35 -12.78
C LEU A 35 -4.87 24.28 -12.77
N ARG A 36 -4.92 23.49 -13.84
CA ARG A 36 -5.44 22.14 -13.75
C ARG A 36 -4.44 21.41 -12.86
N ALA A 37 -4.73 21.39 -11.56
CA ALA A 37 -4.27 20.32 -10.69
C ALA A 37 -4.83 19.03 -11.29
N GLN A 38 -4.06 18.43 -12.20
CA GLN A 38 -4.33 17.09 -12.68
C GLN A 38 -4.14 16.19 -11.47
N SER A 39 -5.26 15.71 -10.95
CA SER A 39 -5.28 14.56 -10.07
C SER A 39 -4.50 13.47 -10.81
N ALA A 40 -3.33 13.11 -10.28
CA ALA A 40 -2.56 11.98 -10.76
C ALA A 40 -3.39 10.70 -10.53
N ILE A 41 -4.22 10.35 -11.52
CA ILE A 41 -4.71 9.00 -11.64
C ILE A 41 -3.47 8.16 -11.95
N LYS A 42 -3.07 7.35 -10.97
CA LYS A 42 -1.96 6.38 -11.03
C LYS A 42 -2.07 5.64 -12.36
N GLU A 43 -1.21 5.96 -13.32
CA GLU A 43 -1.15 5.28 -14.61
C GLU A 43 -0.87 3.80 -14.32
N GLN A 44 -1.83 2.93 -14.64
CA GLN A 44 -1.62 1.48 -14.65
C GLN A 44 -0.43 1.23 -15.57
N ALA A 45 0.59 0.52 -15.10
CA ALA A 45 1.69 0.10 -15.97
C ALA A 45 1.07 -0.62 -17.18
N THR A 46 1.19 -0.02 -18.37
CA THR A 46 0.58 -0.53 -19.60
C THR A 46 1.59 -1.44 -20.29
N GLY A 47 1.30 -2.73 -20.30
CA GLY A 47 2.15 -3.72 -20.96
C GLY A 47 1.76 -5.13 -20.55
N GLU A 48 1.96 -6.10 -21.43
CA GLU A 48 1.63 -7.51 -21.16
C GLU A 48 2.35 -8.05 -19.91
N CYS A 49 3.54 -7.52 -19.61
CA CYS A 49 4.36 -7.88 -18.44
C CYS A 49 4.17 -6.99 -17.21
N ALA A 50 3.27 -6.01 -17.26
CA ALA A 50 2.91 -5.26 -16.07
C ALA A 50 2.12 -6.16 -15.13
N CYS A 51 2.42 -6.08 -13.83
CA CYS A 51 1.66 -6.81 -12.83
C CYS A 51 0.17 -6.49 -12.93
N LEU A 52 -0.66 -7.53 -12.98
CA LEU A 52 -2.10 -7.42 -12.91
C LEU A 52 -2.53 -7.01 -11.50
N GLN A 53 -3.67 -6.34 -11.42
CA GLN A 53 -4.35 -6.21 -10.14
C GLN A 53 -4.68 -7.62 -9.64
N TRP A 54 -4.37 -7.91 -8.38
CA TRP A 54 -4.59 -9.25 -7.81
C TRP A 54 -6.04 -9.69 -7.96
N LYS A 55 -7.00 -8.82 -7.62
CA LYS A 55 -8.43 -9.07 -7.81
C LYS A 55 -8.79 -9.44 -9.25
N ASP A 56 -8.21 -8.77 -10.25
CA ASP A 56 -8.48 -9.03 -11.67
C ASP A 56 -7.86 -10.36 -12.11
N ALA A 57 -6.68 -10.73 -11.61
CA ALA A 57 -6.07 -12.02 -11.91
C ALA A 57 -7.03 -13.18 -11.58
N TYR A 58 -7.70 -13.10 -10.42
CA TYR A 58 -8.69 -14.10 -10.01
C TYR A 58 -10.05 -13.95 -10.72
N ALA A 59 -10.57 -12.72 -10.86
CA ALA A 59 -11.93 -12.49 -11.36
C ALA A 59 -12.04 -12.56 -12.88
N SER A 60 -11.00 -12.17 -13.60
CA SER A 60 -11.04 -11.92 -15.05
C SER A 60 -10.09 -12.84 -15.83
N TYR A 61 -8.95 -13.18 -15.25
CA TYR A 61 -7.92 -14.00 -15.91
C TYR A 61 -7.93 -15.47 -15.49
N GLY A 62 -8.81 -15.85 -14.55
CA GLY A 62 -9.02 -17.24 -14.17
C GLY A 62 -7.87 -17.86 -13.38
N ALA A 63 -7.03 -17.06 -12.74
CA ALA A 63 -6.13 -17.57 -11.71
C ALA A 63 -6.95 -18.17 -10.57
N GLU A 64 -6.48 -19.26 -9.99
CA GLU A 64 -7.00 -19.81 -8.76
C GLU A 64 -5.99 -19.65 -7.62
N CYS A 65 -6.47 -19.29 -6.44
CA CYS A 65 -5.61 -19.22 -5.28
C CYS A 65 -5.00 -20.60 -4.97
N GLY A 66 -3.68 -20.65 -4.83
CA GLY A 66 -2.90 -21.88 -4.69
C GLY A 66 -2.35 -22.43 -6.01
N ASP A 67 -2.52 -21.72 -7.12
CA ASP A 67 -1.84 -22.04 -8.38
C ASP A 67 -0.33 -21.74 -8.31
N VAL A 68 0.05 -20.80 -7.44
CA VAL A 68 1.43 -20.31 -7.34
C VAL A 68 1.88 -20.30 -5.88
N HIS A 69 2.26 -19.15 -5.31
CA HIS A 69 2.90 -19.05 -4.00
C HIS A 69 1.94 -18.65 -2.87
N GLU A 70 0.63 -18.55 -3.13
CA GLU A 70 -0.34 -18.08 -2.12
C GLU A 70 -0.41 -18.98 -0.88
N PHE A 71 -0.05 -20.26 -1.02
CA PHE A 71 -0.05 -21.25 0.05
C PHE A 71 1.35 -21.64 0.52
N SER A 72 2.37 -20.80 0.28
CA SER A 72 3.74 -21.09 0.70
C SER A 72 3.89 -21.40 2.19
N VAL A 73 2.97 -20.93 3.05
CA VAL A 73 2.92 -21.23 4.49
C VAL A 73 2.72 -22.72 4.83
N VAL A 74 2.03 -23.49 3.98
CA VAL A 74 1.77 -24.93 4.20
C VAL A 74 2.70 -25.84 3.40
N GLY A 75 3.77 -25.30 2.82
CA GLY A 75 4.79 -26.05 2.08
C GLY A 75 4.21 -26.82 0.90
N SER A 76 4.60 -28.09 0.74
CA SER A 76 4.20 -28.96 -0.37
C SER A 76 2.87 -29.68 -0.18
N ALA A 77 2.03 -29.22 0.76
CA ALA A 77 0.71 -29.80 0.98
C ALA A 77 -0.13 -29.77 -0.32
N PRO A 78 -0.89 -30.84 -0.62
CA PRO A 78 -1.82 -30.84 -1.76
C PRO A 78 -2.75 -29.63 -1.74
N LYS A 79 -2.98 -28.98 -2.90
CA LYS A 79 -3.77 -27.75 -3.04
C LYS A 79 -5.13 -27.81 -2.33
N PHE A 80 -5.81 -28.96 -2.37
CA PHE A 80 -7.12 -29.12 -1.70
C PHE A 80 -7.02 -29.05 -0.16
N LEU A 81 -5.98 -29.64 0.44
CA LEU A 81 -5.73 -29.57 1.88
C LEU A 81 -5.28 -28.18 2.28
N ALA A 82 -4.38 -27.57 1.49
CA ALA A 82 -3.95 -26.19 1.70
C ALA A 82 -5.15 -25.23 1.70
N LYS A 83 -6.04 -25.36 0.71
CA LYS A 83 -7.25 -24.55 0.60
C LYS A 83 -8.20 -24.76 1.79
N LEU A 84 -8.33 -25.98 2.29
CA LEU A 84 -9.15 -26.25 3.48
C LEU A 84 -8.55 -25.63 4.75
N ALA A 85 -7.23 -25.64 4.88
CA ALA A 85 -6.53 -25.17 6.08
C ALA A 85 -6.41 -23.63 6.14
N VAL A 86 -6.02 -22.98 5.03
CA VAL A 86 -5.65 -21.55 5.01
C VAL A 86 -6.36 -20.73 3.93
N GLY A 87 -7.23 -21.36 3.13
CA GLY A 87 -7.86 -20.70 1.98
C GLY A 87 -8.80 -19.55 2.35
N GLU A 88 -9.44 -19.59 3.51
CA GLU A 88 -10.29 -18.48 3.95
C GLU A 88 -9.46 -17.21 4.21
N GLU A 89 -8.38 -17.35 5.00
CA GLU A 89 -7.50 -16.24 5.37
C GLU A 89 -6.70 -15.72 4.18
N PHE A 90 -5.98 -16.58 3.47
CA PHE A 90 -5.05 -16.16 2.42
C PHE A 90 -5.78 -15.81 1.12
N CYS A 91 -6.81 -16.55 0.73
CA CYS A 91 -7.49 -16.28 -0.54
C CYS A 91 -8.63 -15.28 -0.37
N THR A 92 -9.60 -15.62 0.48
CA THR A 92 -10.88 -14.88 0.54
C THR A 92 -10.71 -13.56 1.27
N LYS A 93 -9.93 -13.55 2.36
CA LYS A 93 -9.68 -12.36 3.20
C LYS A 93 -8.45 -11.56 2.79
N PHE A 94 -7.62 -12.04 1.87
CA PHE A 94 -6.42 -11.32 1.41
C PHE A 94 -6.32 -11.25 -0.11
N PHE A 95 -5.74 -12.24 -0.80
CA PHE A 95 -5.34 -12.13 -2.21
C PHE A 95 -6.48 -11.72 -3.16
N LYS A 96 -7.68 -12.28 -3.01
CA LYS A 96 -8.83 -11.96 -3.89
C LYS A 96 -9.41 -10.57 -3.65
N ARG A 97 -8.99 -9.87 -2.60
CA ARG A 97 -9.46 -8.52 -2.25
C ARG A 97 -8.50 -7.43 -2.66
N VAL A 98 -7.22 -7.75 -2.87
CA VAL A 98 -6.18 -6.76 -3.15
C VAL A 98 -6.49 -6.04 -4.47
N GLN A 99 -6.74 -4.73 -4.36
CA GLN A 99 -7.00 -3.79 -5.47
C GLN A 99 -5.76 -2.93 -5.76
N ASP A 100 -4.59 -3.57 -5.75
CA ASP A 100 -3.34 -3.01 -6.28
C ASP A 100 -2.61 -4.15 -7.03
N ASN A 101 -1.48 -3.85 -7.66
CA ASN A 101 -0.66 -4.78 -8.42
C ASN A 101 0.78 -4.86 -7.89
N PHE A 102 0.96 -4.63 -6.59
CA PHE A 102 2.25 -4.79 -5.94
C PHE A 102 2.68 -6.26 -5.89
N CYS A 103 3.98 -6.48 -5.82
CA CYS A 103 4.57 -7.80 -5.68
C CYS A 103 4.65 -8.21 -4.22
N VAL A 104 4.34 -9.47 -3.94
CA VAL A 104 4.49 -10.05 -2.61
C VAL A 104 5.59 -11.10 -2.60
N SER A 105 6.11 -11.44 -1.43
CA SER A 105 7.11 -12.50 -1.29
C SER A 105 6.61 -13.83 -1.85
N THR A 106 7.51 -14.59 -2.46
CA THR A 106 7.27 -15.98 -2.86
C THR A 106 7.25 -16.94 -1.66
N HIS A 107 7.72 -16.50 -0.49
CA HIS A 107 7.81 -17.32 0.71
C HIS A 107 7.20 -16.60 1.93
N PHE A 108 6.14 -17.17 2.48
CA PHE A 108 5.59 -16.69 3.74
C PHE A 108 6.54 -17.00 4.90
N ASN A 109 6.77 -16.03 5.79
CA ASN A 109 7.57 -16.21 7.01
C ASN A 109 9.02 -16.72 6.77
N HIS A 110 9.68 -16.27 5.70
CA HIS A 110 11.05 -16.72 5.39
C HIS A 110 12.11 -15.86 6.09
N ALA A 111 13.15 -16.53 6.58
CA ALA A 111 14.28 -15.90 7.25
C ALA A 111 15.44 -15.54 6.29
N GLU A 112 15.44 -16.11 5.09
CA GLU A 112 16.53 -16.02 4.13
C GLU A 112 16.48 -14.71 3.35
N ASP A 113 17.64 -14.20 2.92
CA ASP A 113 17.75 -12.99 2.09
C ASP A 113 17.27 -13.19 0.63
N ILE A 114 16.50 -14.25 0.37
CA ILE A 114 15.90 -14.50 -0.94
C ILE A 114 14.61 -13.70 -1.03
N GLU A 115 14.72 -12.37 -1.12
CA GLU A 115 13.58 -11.46 -1.34
C GLU A 115 13.09 -11.52 -2.79
N GLN A 116 12.76 -12.73 -3.25
CA GLN A 116 12.06 -12.89 -4.50
C GLN A 116 10.60 -12.54 -4.26
N GLN A 117 10.14 -11.47 -4.92
CA GLN A 117 8.72 -11.12 -4.95
C GLN A 117 8.12 -11.48 -6.30
N TRP A 118 6.82 -11.68 -6.35
CA TRP A 118 6.10 -12.12 -7.53
C TRP A 118 4.75 -11.42 -7.67
N CYS A 119 4.24 -11.46 -8.89
CA CYS A 119 2.90 -11.02 -9.23
C CYS A 119 2.35 -11.84 -10.42
N TYR A 120 1.04 -11.75 -10.64
CA TYR A 120 0.43 -12.22 -11.89
C TYR A 120 0.62 -11.22 -13.02
N VAL A 121 0.74 -11.72 -14.26
CA VAL A 121 0.84 -10.97 -15.51
C VAL A 121 -0.01 -11.63 -16.59
N SER A 122 -0.22 -10.96 -17.71
CA SER A 122 -0.85 -11.58 -18.89
C SER A 122 -0.05 -12.80 -19.35
N SER A 123 -0.72 -13.85 -19.83
CA SER A 123 -0.06 -15.02 -20.44
C SER A 123 0.79 -14.66 -21.66
N LYS A 124 0.56 -13.48 -22.26
CA LYS A 124 1.34 -12.96 -23.38
C LYS A 124 2.69 -12.39 -22.95
N CYS A 125 2.89 -12.12 -21.65
CA CYS A 125 4.19 -11.68 -21.15
C CYS A 125 5.26 -12.73 -21.44
N GLN A 126 6.35 -12.30 -22.10
CA GLN A 126 7.49 -13.16 -22.41
C GLN A 126 8.62 -13.05 -21.38
N ASP A 127 8.61 -12.01 -20.54
CA ASP A 127 9.61 -11.79 -19.50
C ASP A 127 9.07 -12.21 -18.13
N LEU A 128 9.22 -13.51 -17.82
CA LEU A 128 8.69 -14.10 -16.60
C LEU A 128 9.74 -14.21 -15.47
N GLY A 129 11.02 -13.98 -15.75
CA GLY A 129 12.10 -14.34 -14.83
C GLY A 129 12.04 -15.84 -14.49
N ALA A 130 11.94 -16.19 -13.19
CA ALA A 130 11.73 -17.58 -12.74
C ALA A 130 10.25 -18.04 -12.82
N GLY A 131 9.37 -17.17 -13.32
CA GLY A 131 7.95 -17.41 -13.45
C GLY A 131 7.59 -18.40 -14.56
N LYS A 132 6.30 -18.75 -14.63
CA LYS A 132 5.76 -19.66 -15.64
C LYS A 132 4.30 -19.35 -15.96
N ALA A 133 3.85 -19.88 -17.09
CA ALA A 133 2.43 -19.92 -17.44
C ALA A 133 1.63 -20.68 -16.35
N VAL A 134 0.46 -20.13 -16.02
CA VAL A 134 -0.49 -20.73 -15.08
C VAL A 134 -1.66 -21.32 -15.86
N ASN A 135 -2.22 -20.53 -16.78
CA ASN A 135 -3.24 -20.97 -17.71
C ASN A 135 -3.11 -20.18 -19.04
N GLU A 136 -4.08 -20.32 -19.95
CA GLU A 136 -4.06 -19.67 -21.27
C GLU A 136 -4.09 -18.13 -21.23
N ARG A 137 -4.48 -17.52 -20.10
CA ARG A 137 -4.70 -16.07 -19.94
C ARG A 137 -3.73 -15.43 -18.96
N VAL A 138 -3.21 -16.18 -18.00
CA VAL A 138 -2.36 -15.66 -16.92
C VAL A 138 -1.06 -16.44 -16.75
N SER A 139 0.01 -15.70 -16.50
CA SER A 139 1.29 -16.22 -16.03
C SER A 139 1.61 -15.56 -14.70
N TRP A 140 2.58 -16.08 -13.97
CA TRP A 140 3.23 -15.32 -12.91
C TRP A 140 4.67 -15.03 -13.29
N LYS A 141 5.21 -13.95 -12.76
CA LYS A 141 6.62 -13.57 -12.95
C LYS A 141 7.32 -13.26 -11.64
N THR A 142 8.64 -13.29 -11.69
CA THR A 142 9.47 -12.66 -10.65
C THR A 142 9.50 -11.14 -10.87
N CYS A 143 9.41 -10.38 -9.79
CA CYS A 143 9.41 -8.93 -9.84
C CYS A 143 10.82 -8.32 -9.75
N SER A 144 10.96 -7.11 -10.28
CA SER A 144 12.23 -6.37 -10.29
C SER A 144 12.07 -4.94 -9.78
N ALA A 145 13.00 -4.50 -8.93
CA ALA A 145 13.09 -3.13 -8.44
C ALA A 145 13.49 -2.20 -9.61
N GLY A 146 12.50 -1.55 -10.21
CA GLY A 146 12.68 -0.69 -11.38
C GLY A 146 11.50 -0.77 -12.36
N ASN A 147 10.89 -1.95 -12.46
CA ASN A 147 9.70 -2.17 -13.30
C ASN A 147 8.44 -2.43 -12.48
N ASP A 148 8.60 -2.95 -11.26
CA ASP A 148 7.50 -3.44 -10.45
C ASP A 148 7.40 -2.72 -9.10
N LYS A 149 6.19 -2.73 -8.54
CA LYS A 149 5.93 -2.19 -7.20
C LYS A 149 6.33 -3.22 -6.15
N MET A 150 7.56 -3.11 -5.67
CA MET A 150 8.11 -4.00 -4.64
C MET A 150 7.56 -3.62 -3.26
N MET A 151 7.19 -4.62 -2.46
CA MET A 151 6.68 -4.43 -1.09
C MET A 151 7.75 -4.56 -0.02
N ASN A 152 8.90 -5.15 -0.35
CA ASN A 152 9.99 -5.38 0.60
C ASN A 152 10.55 -4.08 1.21
N ALA A 153 10.54 -2.98 0.45
CA ALA A 153 11.03 -1.67 0.89
C ALA A 153 9.96 -0.76 1.52
N VAL A 154 8.67 -1.14 1.48
CA VAL A 154 7.57 -0.29 1.99
C VAL A 154 7.70 -0.16 3.49
N THR A 155 7.75 1.07 4.01
CA THR A 155 8.01 1.30 5.44
C THR A 155 6.83 0.86 6.31
N PRO A 156 7.02 0.63 7.63
CA PRO A 156 5.92 0.20 8.50
C PRO A 156 4.69 1.11 8.50
N THR A 157 4.90 2.43 8.51
CA THR A 157 3.81 3.40 8.49
C THR A 157 3.08 3.41 7.15
N GLU A 158 3.81 3.37 6.03
CA GLU A 158 3.19 3.27 4.70
C GLU A 158 2.41 1.97 4.54
N LEU A 159 2.92 0.86 5.07
CA LEU A 159 2.24 -0.43 5.02
C LEU A 159 0.94 -0.43 5.84
N ALA A 160 0.95 0.22 7.01
CA ALA A 160 -0.25 0.40 7.82
C ALA A 160 -1.32 1.23 7.10
N ASP A 161 -0.92 2.33 6.45
CA ASP A 161 -1.83 3.15 5.64
C ASP A 161 -2.39 2.35 4.45
N MET A 162 -1.56 1.53 3.81
CA MET A 162 -1.99 0.62 2.73
C MET A 162 -3.00 -0.41 3.23
N ALA A 163 -2.77 -1.02 4.39
CA ALA A 163 -3.67 -2.02 4.98
C ALA A 163 -5.06 -1.44 5.24
N VAL A 164 -5.15 -0.22 5.79
CA VAL A 164 -6.41 0.48 5.99
C VAL A 164 -7.07 0.82 4.65
N LYS A 165 -6.31 1.42 3.73
CA LYS A 165 -6.83 1.89 2.43
C LYS A 165 -7.37 0.75 1.56
N LEU A 166 -6.67 -0.38 1.55
CA LEU A 166 -7.01 -1.54 0.73
C LEU A 166 -7.93 -2.53 1.47
N ASP A 167 -8.27 -2.24 2.73
CA ASP A 167 -9.02 -3.13 3.63
C ASP A 167 -8.39 -4.54 3.68
N LEU A 168 -7.13 -4.58 4.12
CA LEU A 168 -6.29 -5.78 4.27
C LEU A 168 -5.82 -5.93 5.71
N ASP A 169 -5.56 -7.17 6.12
CA ASP A 169 -4.93 -7.48 7.40
C ASP A 169 -3.46 -7.03 7.38
N LEU A 170 -3.09 -6.12 8.29
CA LEU A 170 -1.73 -5.57 8.34
C LEU A 170 -0.68 -6.62 8.68
N GLY A 171 -0.99 -7.57 9.58
CA GLY A 171 -0.05 -8.62 9.97
C GLY A 171 0.27 -9.56 8.81
N LEU A 172 -0.76 -10.02 8.10
CA LEU A 172 -0.61 -10.84 6.90
C LEU A 172 0.07 -10.07 5.77
N LEU A 173 -0.31 -8.80 5.54
CA LEU A 173 0.35 -7.95 4.56
C LEU A 173 1.84 -7.81 4.85
N ALA A 174 2.23 -7.60 6.11
CA ALA A 174 3.63 -7.50 6.52
C ALA A 174 4.41 -8.80 6.26
N LYS A 175 3.83 -9.96 6.60
CA LYS A 175 4.45 -11.29 6.35
C LYS A 175 4.58 -11.62 4.86
N MET A 176 3.74 -11.01 4.03
CA MET A 176 3.82 -11.10 2.56
C MET A 176 4.74 -10.03 1.95
N SER A 177 5.14 -9.02 2.72
CA SER A 177 5.93 -7.89 2.22
C SER A 177 7.40 -8.02 2.59
N TRP A 178 7.69 -8.36 3.84
CA TRP A 178 9.03 -8.27 4.41
C TRP A 178 9.56 -9.66 4.79
N GLN A 179 10.89 -9.76 4.90
CA GLN A 179 11.52 -10.91 5.53
C GLN A 179 11.10 -11.04 6.99
N VAL A 180 11.10 -12.30 7.46
CA VAL A 180 10.80 -12.68 8.83
C VAL A 180 11.98 -13.47 9.40
N PRO A 181 13.06 -12.80 9.86
CA PRO A 181 14.31 -13.48 10.23
C PRO A 181 14.11 -14.50 11.35
N ASN A 182 13.27 -14.17 12.34
CA ASN A 182 13.04 -15.00 13.49
C ASN A 182 11.78 -14.55 14.26
N LYS A 183 11.44 -15.29 15.31
CA LYS A 183 10.50 -14.85 16.34
C LYS A 183 11.17 -13.82 17.25
N TRP A 184 10.43 -12.82 17.71
CA TRP A 184 10.98 -11.72 18.52
C TRP A 184 11.66 -12.18 19.81
N SER A 185 11.06 -13.17 20.47
CA SER A 185 11.51 -13.84 21.70
C SER A 185 12.81 -14.64 21.49
N HIS A 186 13.04 -15.14 20.28
CA HIS A 186 14.16 -16.03 19.93
C HIS A 186 15.27 -15.32 19.15
N ALA A 187 14.97 -14.16 18.57
CA ALA A 187 15.95 -13.34 17.86
C ALA A 187 17.06 -12.86 18.80
N SER A 188 18.28 -13.26 18.49
CA SER A 188 19.51 -12.80 19.12
C SER A 188 19.71 -11.29 18.94
N THR A 189 20.56 -10.70 19.79
CA THR A 189 20.98 -9.31 19.65
C THR A 189 21.56 -9.03 18.26
N THR A 190 22.39 -9.95 17.75
CA THR A 190 23.02 -9.82 16.43
C THR A 190 22.01 -9.83 15.29
N GLU A 191 20.97 -10.67 15.34
CA GLU A 191 19.89 -10.64 14.33
C GLU A 191 19.14 -9.30 14.34
N LYS A 192 18.87 -8.75 15.53
CA LYS A 192 18.22 -7.45 15.68
C LYS A 192 19.11 -6.31 15.18
N GLU A 193 20.41 -6.36 15.46
CA GLU A 193 21.40 -5.39 14.95
C GLU A 193 21.52 -5.44 13.42
N LYS A 194 21.55 -6.65 12.83
CA LYS A 194 21.52 -6.83 11.38
C LYS A 194 20.24 -6.26 10.76
N ALA A 195 19.08 -6.54 11.35
CA ALA A 195 17.81 -5.99 10.89
C ALA A 195 17.81 -4.46 10.91
N ARG A 196 18.24 -3.86 12.04
CA ARG A 196 18.43 -2.41 12.19
C ARG A 196 19.35 -1.82 11.13
N ALA A 197 20.50 -2.45 10.88
CA ALA A 197 21.50 -1.96 9.94
C ALA A 197 21.14 -2.19 8.46
N SER A 198 20.15 -3.02 8.15
CA SER A 198 19.82 -3.43 6.78
C SER A 198 19.27 -2.31 5.90
N GLY A 199 18.75 -1.23 6.49
CA GLY A 199 18.03 -0.18 5.77
C GLY A 199 16.70 -0.63 5.15
N MET A 200 16.27 -1.87 5.42
CA MET A 200 15.04 -2.47 4.94
C MET A 200 14.14 -2.84 6.13
N PRO A 201 12.80 -2.76 6.00
CA PRO A 201 11.89 -3.26 7.01
C PRO A 201 12.08 -4.78 7.22
N LYS A 202 12.12 -5.21 8.48
CA LYS A 202 12.10 -6.63 8.87
C LYS A 202 10.98 -6.87 9.86
N LEU A 203 10.31 -8.00 9.75
CA LEU A 203 9.29 -8.42 10.71
C LEU A 203 9.86 -9.50 11.62
N PHE A 204 9.65 -9.37 12.92
CA PHE A 204 9.88 -10.45 13.87
C PHE A 204 8.53 -11.01 14.29
N ASP A 205 8.36 -12.30 14.04
CA ASP A 205 7.10 -13.01 14.33
C ASP A 205 6.90 -13.16 15.84
N SER A 206 5.70 -13.57 16.24
CA SER A 206 5.41 -14.00 17.60
C SER A 206 5.64 -15.50 17.77
N ASP A 207 5.60 -15.97 19.01
CA ASP A 207 5.69 -17.40 19.29
C ASP A 207 4.52 -18.21 18.75
N SER A 208 3.32 -17.62 18.69
CA SER A 208 2.10 -18.25 18.19
C SER A 208 1.93 -18.14 16.67
N GLY A 209 2.72 -17.30 16.00
CA GLY A 209 2.52 -16.95 14.59
C GLY A 209 1.38 -15.95 14.35
N HIS A 210 0.70 -15.48 15.40
CA HIS A 210 -0.33 -14.45 15.38
C HIS A 210 0.12 -13.19 16.12
N PRO A 211 -0.43 -11.99 15.83
CA PRO A 211 -0.03 -10.76 16.52
C PRO A 211 -0.02 -10.91 18.06
N PRO A 212 0.92 -10.25 18.78
CA PRO A 212 1.73 -9.13 18.32
C PRO A 212 3.06 -9.49 17.61
N PHE A 213 3.32 -8.82 16.49
CA PHE A 213 4.58 -8.86 15.74
C PHE A 213 5.39 -7.58 15.98
N ARG A 214 6.71 -7.64 15.78
CA ARG A 214 7.58 -6.45 15.85
C ARG A 214 8.12 -6.12 14.46
N ALA A 215 7.83 -4.94 13.96
CA ALA A 215 8.41 -4.44 12.72
C ALA A 215 9.58 -3.50 13.06
N MET A 216 10.75 -3.79 12.51
CA MET A 216 11.97 -3.01 12.70
C MET A 216 12.35 -2.34 11.39
N TYR A 217 12.67 -1.04 11.45
CA TYR A 217 13.13 -0.26 10.29
C TYR A 217 14.13 0.79 10.73
N GLY A 218 15.41 0.59 10.42
CA GLY A 218 16.48 1.37 11.02
C GLY A 218 16.43 1.28 12.54
N ASP A 219 16.59 2.41 13.22
CA ASP A 219 16.49 2.50 14.69
C ASP A 219 15.04 2.47 15.22
N LYS A 220 14.03 2.36 14.34
CA LYS A 220 12.62 2.40 14.74
C LYS A 220 12.10 1.00 15.01
N LEU A 221 11.29 0.87 16.05
CA LEU A 221 10.58 -0.34 16.42
C LEU A 221 9.10 -0.07 16.56
N TYR A 222 8.30 -0.87 15.86
CA TYR A 222 6.85 -0.82 15.88
C TYR A 222 6.29 -2.18 16.31
N LYS A 223 5.09 -2.16 16.87
CA LYS A 223 4.29 -3.33 17.15
C LYS A 223 3.09 -3.38 16.21
N ILE A 224 2.89 -4.51 15.54
CA ILE A 224 1.64 -4.84 14.85
C ILE A 224 0.85 -5.74 15.79
N ASP A 225 -0.33 -5.30 16.21
CA ASP A 225 -1.17 -6.01 17.19
C ASP A 225 -2.64 -5.98 16.76
N PHE A 226 -3.48 -6.81 17.39
CA PHE A 226 -4.92 -6.68 17.22
C PHE A 226 -5.39 -5.32 17.72
N LEU A 227 -6.29 -4.68 16.94
CA LEU A 227 -6.96 -3.48 17.42
C LEU A 227 -7.85 -3.81 18.63
N PRO A 228 -7.98 -2.90 19.61
CA PRO A 228 -8.81 -3.12 20.79
C PRO A 228 -10.29 -3.27 20.41
N ALA A 229 -11.06 -3.90 21.29
CA ALA A 229 -12.50 -4.01 21.14
C ALA A 229 -13.14 -2.60 20.97
N PRO A 230 -14.13 -2.45 20.08
CA PRO A 230 -14.87 -3.53 19.42
C PRO A 230 -14.28 -4.03 18.09
N ASP A 231 -13.12 -3.55 17.63
CA ASP A 231 -12.54 -3.98 16.36
C ASP A 231 -11.70 -5.28 16.52
N GLY A 232 -10.60 -5.44 15.78
CA GLY A 232 -9.75 -6.62 15.91
C GLY A 232 -10.45 -7.91 15.48
N VAL A 233 -10.68 -8.80 16.43
CA VAL A 233 -11.32 -10.11 16.19
C VAL A 233 -12.71 -9.97 15.59
N GLU A 234 -13.49 -8.97 15.99
CA GLU A 234 -14.84 -8.78 15.44
C GLU A 234 -14.78 -8.27 14.00
N ALA A 235 -13.82 -7.39 13.69
CA ALA A 235 -13.57 -6.94 12.32
C ALA A 235 -13.18 -8.12 11.41
N TYR A 236 -12.38 -9.06 11.91
CA TYR A 236 -11.99 -10.27 11.17
C TYR A 236 -13.21 -11.15 10.81
N LYS A 237 -14.11 -11.37 11.78
CA LYS A 237 -15.35 -12.14 11.57
C LYS A 237 -16.26 -11.45 10.55
N GLN A 238 -16.30 -10.12 10.55
CA GLN A 238 -17.08 -9.31 9.63
C GLN A 238 -16.39 -9.07 8.27
N GLY A 239 -15.16 -9.56 8.08
CA GLY A 239 -14.39 -9.36 6.85
C GLY A 239 -13.92 -7.91 6.61
N ARG A 240 -13.84 -7.09 7.66
CA ARG A 240 -13.31 -5.71 7.64
C ARG A 240 -11.81 -5.73 7.95
N MET A 241 -11.03 -6.25 7.02
CA MET A 241 -9.65 -6.67 7.28
C MET A 241 -8.70 -5.51 7.64
N GLY A 242 -8.96 -4.31 7.11
CA GLY A 242 -8.22 -3.08 7.46
C GLY A 242 -8.45 -2.59 8.89
N LYS A 243 -9.33 -3.24 9.66
CA LYS A 243 -9.55 -2.97 11.09
C LYS A 243 -9.22 -4.16 12.00
N VAL A 244 -8.48 -5.16 11.50
CA VAL A 244 -8.09 -6.33 12.30
C VAL A 244 -6.83 -6.05 13.11
N ASN A 245 -5.81 -5.48 12.46
CA ASN A 245 -4.54 -5.15 13.10
C ASN A 245 -4.23 -3.66 12.97
N GLY A 246 -3.50 -3.14 13.95
CA GLY A 246 -2.99 -1.77 13.96
C GLY A 246 -1.49 -1.73 14.21
N LEU A 247 -0.88 -0.61 13.85
CA LEU A 247 0.53 -0.32 14.12
C LEU A 247 0.65 0.66 15.28
N SER A 248 1.49 0.35 16.26
CA SER A 248 1.88 1.28 17.33
C SER A 248 3.38 1.44 17.41
N CYS A 249 3.86 2.65 17.69
CA CYS A 249 5.27 2.90 17.96
C CYS A 249 5.67 2.28 19.32
N GLU A 250 6.78 1.53 19.35
CA GLU A 250 7.43 1.13 20.60
C GLU A 250 8.70 1.96 20.87
N PHE A 251 9.43 2.35 19.81
CA PHE A 251 10.66 3.14 19.94
C PHE A 251 11.03 3.87 18.63
N GLY A 252 11.54 5.11 18.73
CA GLY A 252 12.20 5.83 17.62
C GLY A 252 11.28 6.39 16.53
N CYS A 253 9.98 6.39 16.78
CA CYS A 253 8.95 7.05 15.97
C CYS A 253 8.45 8.31 16.71
#